data_AF-A0A957K293-F1
#
_entry.id   AF-A0A957K293-F1
#
_cell.length_a   1.000
_cell.length_b   1.000
_cell.length_c   1.000
_cell.angle_alpha   90.00
_cell.angle_beta   90.00
_cell.angle_gamma   90.00
#
_symmetry.space_group_name_H-M   'P 1'
#
loop_
_entity.id
_entity.type
_entity.pdbx_description
1 polymer ?
#
loop_
_entity_poly.entity_id
_entity_poly.type
_entity_poly.pdbx_seq_one_letter_code
_entity_poly.pdbx_strand_id
1 'polypeptide(L)'
;ASSDTASHCYIYRHMPEVNGIVHTHSRYATAFATHGRPIPCITTAMGDEFGGDIPCGGFALIGGEAIGRVVVEALQGSRSPACLLQSHGVFAVGATAEKAVKAAVMTEDNAAIAWASLLLGEPLTIASSDIDKLYDRYQNVYGQ
;
A
#
# COMPACT_ATOMS: atom_id res chain seq x y z
N ALA A 1 14.09 -15.20 -14.03
CA ALA A 1 13.20 -15.01 -12.87
C ALA A 1 13.54 -13.66 -12.24
N SER A 2 12.57 -12.98 -11.62
CA SER A 2 12.83 -11.73 -10.89
C SER A 2 13.71 -11.98 -9.65
N SER A 3 14.53 -11.02 -9.24
CA SER A 3 15.23 -11.05 -7.94
C SER A 3 14.26 -11.10 -6.75
N ASP A 4 13.01 -10.63 -6.93
CA ASP A 4 11.97 -10.63 -5.90
C ASP A 4 11.12 -11.90 -5.87
N THR A 5 11.47 -12.92 -6.65
CA THR A 5 10.68 -14.17 -6.72
C THR A 5 10.47 -14.77 -5.33
N ALA A 6 11.50 -14.78 -4.47
CA ALA A 6 11.39 -15.29 -3.10
C ALA A 6 10.40 -14.48 -2.24
N SER A 7 10.40 -13.15 -2.38
CA SER A 7 9.46 -12.25 -1.72
C SER A 7 8.01 -12.55 -2.13
N HIS A 8 7.76 -12.69 -3.43
CA HIS A 8 6.43 -13.02 -3.95
C HIS A 8 5.95 -14.40 -3.45
N CYS A 9 6.81 -15.42 -3.51
CA CYS A 9 6.49 -16.76 -3.01
C CYS A 9 6.22 -16.78 -1.50
N TYR A 10 6.88 -15.91 -0.72
CA TYR A 10 6.58 -15.78 0.71
C TYR A 10 5.18 -15.19 0.92
N ILE A 11 4.85 -14.09 0.23
CA ILE A 11 3.54 -13.44 0.35
C ILE A 11 2.42 -14.43 0.00
N TYR A 12 2.50 -15.13 -1.14
CA TYR A 12 1.49 -16.12 -1.53
C TYR A 12 1.29 -17.25 -0.53
N ARG A 13 2.35 -17.66 0.20
CA ARG A 13 2.23 -18.72 1.23
C ARG A 13 1.55 -18.25 2.52
N HIS A 14 1.60 -16.95 2.82
CA HIS A 14 1.15 -16.41 4.11
C HIS A 14 -0.11 -15.54 3.99
N MET A 15 -0.51 -15.16 2.78
CA MET A 15 -1.70 -14.39 2.47
C MET A 15 -2.50 -15.13 1.38
N PRO A 16 -3.25 -16.19 1.73
CA PRO A 16 -3.93 -17.07 0.76
C PRO A 16 -5.01 -16.37 -0.07
N GLU A 17 -5.49 -15.21 0.37
CA GLU A 17 -6.43 -14.35 -0.35
C GLU A 17 -5.79 -13.57 -1.52
N VAL A 18 -4.45 -13.51 -1.56
CA VAL A 18 -3.69 -12.79 -2.58
C VAL A 18 -3.44 -13.68 -3.79
N ASN A 19 -3.89 -13.23 -4.97
CA ASN A 19 -3.59 -13.87 -6.27
C ASN A 19 -2.91 -12.93 -7.27
N GLY A 20 -2.61 -11.70 -6.87
CA GLY A 20 -1.86 -10.73 -7.65
C GLY A 20 -0.93 -9.93 -6.76
N ILE A 21 0.31 -9.74 -7.22
CA ILE A 21 1.32 -8.91 -6.54
C ILE A 21 1.96 -8.01 -7.59
N VAL A 22 2.05 -6.73 -7.29
CA VAL A 22 2.76 -5.73 -8.10
C VAL A 22 3.83 -5.09 -7.22
N HIS A 23 5.06 -5.07 -7.73
CA HIS A 23 6.18 -4.35 -7.13
C HIS A 23 6.56 -3.18 -8.02
N THR A 24 6.71 -1.98 -7.46
CA THR A 24 7.16 -0.78 -8.18
C THR A 24 8.16 0.01 -7.36
N HIS A 25 9.01 0.78 -8.04
CA HIS A 25 9.80 1.88 -7.45
C HIS A 25 9.19 3.21 -7.90
N SER A 26 7.89 3.38 -7.66
CA SER A 26 7.16 4.56 -8.12
C SER A 26 7.62 5.82 -7.37
N ARG A 27 7.68 6.96 -8.08
CA ARG A 27 8.51 8.11 -7.69
C ARG A 27 8.10 8.71 -6.35
N TYR A 28 6.81 9.04 -6.19
CA TYR A 28 6.34 9.71 -4.99
C TYR A 28 6.22 8.72 -3.83
N ALA A 29 5.70 7.52 -4.06
CA ALA A 29 5.60 6.52 -2.99
C ALA A 29 6.99 6.14 -2.45
N THR A 30 7.98 6.01 -3.33
CA THR A 30 9.37 5.76 -2.91
C THR A 30 9.94 6.93 -2.12
N ALA A 31 9.54 8.18 -2.40
CA ALA A 31 9.97 9.33 -1.59
C ALA A 31 9.45 9.24 -0.14
N PHE A 32 8.24 8.73 0.10
CA PHE A 32 7.79 8.42 1.46
C PHE A 32 8.57 7.25 2.06
N ALA A 33 8.83 6.21 1.25
CA ALA A 33 9.57 5.03 1.68
C ALA A 33 11.01 5.36 2.10
N THR A 34 11.71 6.29 1.45
CA THR A 34 13.07 6.70 1.86
C THR A 34 13.10 7.38 3.23
N HIS A 35 11.97 7.93 3.67
CA HIS A 35 11.80 8.49 5.02
C HIS A 35 11.24 7.47 6.02
N GLY A 36 10.91 6.24 5.62
CA GLY A 36 10.28 5.26 6.49
C GLY A 36 8.92 5.70 7.02
N ARG A 37 8.18 6.51 6.24
CA ARG A 37 6.91 7.12 6.66
C ARG A 37 5.74 6.51 5.87
N PRO A 38 4.57 6.31 6.50
CA PRO A 38 3.36 5.97 5.77
C PRO A 38 2.92 7.12 4.85
N ILE A 39 2.09 6.81 3.85
CA ILE A 39 1.34 7.83 3.10
C ILE A 39 0.04 8.09 3.86
N PRO A 40 -0.24 9.34 4.29
CA PRO A 40 -1.41 9.65 5.10
C PRO A 40 -2.71 9.61 4.28
N CYS A 41 -3.78 9.09 4.87
CA CYS A 41 -5.11 9.05 4.26
C CYS A 41 -5.81 10.41 4.31
N ILE A 42 -5.61 11.20 3.27
CA ILE A 42 -6.13 12.57 3.17
C ILE A 42 -7.18 12.76 2.07
N THR A 43 -7.53 11.71 1.34
CA THR A 43 -8.56 11.74 0.29
C THR A 43 -9.61 10.65 0.53
N THR A 44 -10.85 10.91 0.10
CA THR A 44 -11.93 9.91 0.20
C THR A 44 -11.66 8.69 -0.68
N ALA A 45 -11.04 8.89 -1.86
CA ALA A 45 -10.63 7.79 -2.74
C ALA A 45 -9.60 6.86 -2.08
N MET A 46 -8.70 7.41 -1.25
CA MET A 46 -7.79 6.61 -0.44
C MET A 46 -8.53 5.87 0.68
N GLY A 47 -9.47 6.53 1.35
CA GLY A 47 -10.32 5.90 2.37
C GLY A 47 -11.15 4.73 1.82
N ASP A 48 -11.70 4.88 0.61
CA ASP A 48 -12.48 3.86 -0.09
C ASP A 48 -11.64 2.57 -0.37
N GLU A 49 -10.43 2.72 -0.93
CA GLU A 49 -9.61 1.57 -1.35
C GLU A 49 -8.73 1.00 -0.23
N PHE A 50 -8.06 1.87 0.54
CA PHE A 50 -7.02 1.48 1.49
C PHE A 50 -7.53 1.40 2.94
N GLY A 51 -8.66 2.05 3.25
CA GLY A 51 -9.25 2.03 4.58
C GLY A 51 -8.39 2.67 5.67
N GLY A 52 -7.47 3.57 5.28
CA GLY A 52 -6.54 4.24 6.17
C GLY A 52 -5.23 4.58 5.46
N ASP A 53 -4.19 4.85 6.24
CA ASP A 53 -2.85 5.13 5.75
C ASP A 53 -2.27 3.94 4.97
N ILE A 54 -1.46 4.21 3.95
CA ILE A 54 -0.65 3.17 3.31
C ILE A 54 0.59 2.97 4.19
N PRO A 55 0.74 1.83 4.88
CA PRO A 55 1.81 1.63 5.85
C PRO A 55 3.18 1.57 5.18
N CYS A 56 4.22 1.96 5.92
CA CYS A 56 5.60 1.69 5.54
C CYS A 56 6.17 0.60 6.45
N GLY A 57 6.50 -0.55 5.86
CA GLY A 57 7.31 -1.57 6.52
C GLY A 57 8.77 -1.13 6.64
N GLY A 58 9.52 -1.81 7.51
CA GLY A 58 10.93 -1.54 7.76
C GLY A 58 11.86 -1.91 6.60
N PHE A 59 13.17 -1.70 6.79
CA PHE A 59 14.18 -2.04 5.80
C PHE A 59 14.42 -3.57 5.71
N ALA A 60 14.63 -4.08 4.49
CA ALA A 60 15.05 -5.45 4.26
C ALA A 60 15.99 -5.55 3.05
N LEU A 61 16.97 -6.45 3.12
CA LEU A 61 17.86 -6.74 2.00
C LEU A 61 17.18 -7.64 0.95
N ILE A 62 17.49 -7.38 -0.32
CA ILE A 62 17.06 -8.19 -1.47
C ILE A 62 17.81 -9.53 -1.47
N GLY A 63 17.19 -10.58 -2.03
CA GLY A 63 17.85 -11.87 -2.27
C GLY A 63 17.35 -13.03 -1.42
N GLY A 64 16.21 -12.86 -0.72
CA GLY A 64 15.57 -13.92 0.05
C GLY A 64 14.15 -13.55 0.46
N GLU A 65 13.62 -14.22 1.48
CA GLU A 65 12.24 -14.04 1.95
C GLU A 65 12.06 -12.85 2.91
N ALA A 66 13.14 -12.13 3.25
CA ALA A 66 13.10 -11.03 4.22
C ALA A 66 12.13 -9.92 3.81
N ILE A 67 12.14 -9.52 2.53
CA ILE A 67 11.18 -8.54 2.00
C ILE A 67 9.74 -9.05 2.11
N GLY A 68 9.50 -10.32 1.72
CA GLY A 68 8.18 -10.92 1.84
C GLY A 68 7.64 -10.92 3.27
N ARG A 69 8.51 -11.18 4.27
CA ARG A 69 8.16 -11.07 5.70
C ARG A 69 7.70 -9.67 6.08
N VAL A 70 8.49 -8.65 5.73
CA VAL A 70 8.15 -7.26 6.03
C VAL A 70 6.84 -6.84 5.37
N VAL A 71 6.60 -7.27 4.12
CA VAL A 71 5.35 -6.98 3.41
C VAL A 71 4.16 -7.62 4.12
N VAL A 72 4.24 -8.91 4.47
CA VAL A 72 3.16 -9.61 5.18
C VAL A 72 2.89 -8.95 6.54
N GLU A 73 3.93 -8.63 7.32
CA GLU A 73 3.78 -7.97 8.62
C GLU A 73 3.13 -6.58 8.48
N ALA A 74 3.54 -5.79 7.48
CA ALA A 74 2.98 -4.46 7.24
C ALA A 74 1.50 -4.50 6.80
N LEU A 75 1.11 -5.52 6.02
CA LEU A 75 -0.24 -5.65 5.49
C LEU A 75 -1.20 -6.33 6.46
N GLN A 76 -0.76 -7.30 7.27
CA GLN A 76 -1.65 -7.99 8.24
C GLN A 76 -2.23 -7.04 9.31
N GLY A 77 -1.52 -5.95 9.63
CA GLY A 77 -1.99 -4.91 10.55
C GLY A 77 -2.83 -3.80 9.89
N SER A 78 -3.12 -3.90 8.59
CA SER A 78 -3.76 -2.85 7.82
C SER A 78 -4.88 -3.37 6.92
N ARG A 79 -5.83 -2.50 6.56
CA ARG A 79 -6.81 -2.78 5.50
C ARG A 79 -6.26 -2.46 4.10
N SER A 80 -5.09 -1.81 4.06
CA SER A 80 -4.44 -1.36 2.85
C SER A 80 -4.04 -2.54 1.95
N PRO A 81 -4.41 -2.56 0.66
CA PRO A 81 -3.88 -3.52 -0.30
C PRO A 81 -2.46 -3.19 -0.78
N ALA A 82 -1.77 -2.23 -0.17
CA ALA A 82 -0.38 -1.91 -0.49
C ALA A 82 0.42 -1.49 0.75
N CYS A 83 1.73 -1.64 0.68
CA CYS A 83 2.66 -1.09 1.67
C CYS A 83 3.91 -0.56 0.98
N LEU A 84 4.55 0.41 1.63
CA LEU A 84 5.89 0.84 1.29
C LEU A 84 6.91 -0.06 2.00
N LEU A 85 8.09 -0.19 1.40
CA LEU A 85 9.25 -0.82 2.00
C LEU A 85 10.35 0.21 2.15
N GLN A 86 10.81 0.45 3.38
CA GLN A 86 11.76 1.52 3.70
C GLN A 86 12.98 1.50 2.77
N SER A 87 13.26 2.67 2.18
CA SER A 87 14.36 2.90 1.24
C SER A 87 14.36 2.02 -0.01
N HIS A 88 13.22 1.44 -0.39
CA HIS A 88 13.12 0.55 -1.55
C HIS A 88 11.98 0.95 -2.50
N GLY A 89 10.72 0.74 -2.15
CA GLY A 89 9.60 0.93 -3.08
C GLY A 89 8.26 0.45 -2.52
N VAL A 90 7.37 -0.03 -3.40
CA VAL A 90 5.99 -0.42 -3.09
C VAL A 90 5.78 -1.90 -3.35
N PHE A 91 5.01 -2.56 -2.48
CA PHE A 91 4.35 -3.83 -2.78
C PHE A 91 2.84 -3.64 -2.67
N ALA A 92 2.13 -3.93 -3.74
CA ALA A 92 0.67 -3.94 -3.80
C ALA A 92 0.18 -5.37 -4.05
N VAL A 93 -0.91 -5.75 -3.37
CA VAL A 93 -1.52 -7.08 -3.43
C VAL A 93 -2.98 -6.98 -3.83
N GLY A 94 -3.53 -8.07 -4.35
CA GLY A 94 -4.95 -8.16 -4.63
C GLY A 94 -5.42 -9.57 -4.90
N ALA A 95 -6.74 -9.77 -4.82
CA ALA A 95 -7.38 -11.04 -5.17
C ALA A 95 -7.27 -11.39 -6.67
N THR A 96 -6.84 -10.43 -7.50
CA THR A 96 -6.49 -10.61 -8.91
C THR A 96 -5.29 -9.72 -9.26
N ALA A 97 -4.59 -10.03 -10.36
CA ALA A 97 -3.52 -9.18 -10.87
C ALA A 97 -4.02 -7.75 -11.19
N GLU A 98 -5.24 -7.62 -11.72
CA GLU A 98 -5.85 -6.31 -12.02
C GLU A 98 -6.06 -5.47 -10.75
N LYS A 99 -6.57 -6.08 -9.68
CA LYS A 99 -6.72 -5.40 -8.38
C LYS A 99 -5.37 -4.96 -7.80
N ALA A 100 -4.34 -5.79 -7.91
CA ALA A 100 -2.99 -5.44 -7.47
C ALA A 100 -2.40 -4.27 -8.28
N VAL A 101 -2.63 -4.23 -9.60
CA VAL A 101 -2.23 -3.09 -10.45
C VAL A 101 -2.97 -1.82 -10.06
N LYS A 102 -4.29 -1.90 -9.86
CA LYS A 102 -5.10 -0.76 -9.40
C LYS A 102 -4.55 -0.20 -8.08
N ALA A 103 -4.30 -1.05 -7.08
CA ALA A 103 -3.74 -0.63 -5.80
C ALA A 103 -2.35 0.02 -5.96
N ALA A 104 -1.49 -0.51 -6.83
CA ALA A 104 -0.18 0.08 -7.11
C ALA A 104 -0.28 1.49 -7.75
N VAL A 105 -1.18 1.67 -8.73
CA VAL A 105 -1.42 2.96 -9.38
C VAL A 105 -1.98 3.97 -8.37
N MET A 106 -3.01 3.57 -7.62
CA MET A 106 -3.62 4.43 -6.60
C MET A 106 -2.63 4.79 -5.48
N THR A 107 -1.67 3.92 -5.16
CA THR A 107 -0.60 4.22 -4.19
C THR A 107 0.26 5.37 -4.67
N GLU A 108 0.71 5.34 -5.93
CA GLU A 108 1.53 6.42 -6.49
C GLU A 108 0.76 7.73 -6.60
N ASP A 109 -0.50 7.69 -7.06
CA ASP A 109 -1.34 8.89 -7.18
C ASP A 109 -1.61 9.54 -5.81
N ASN A 110 -1.95 8.75 -4.79
CA ASN A 110 -2.16 9.28 -3.44
C ASN A 110 -0.85 9.75 -2.81
N ALA A 111 0.29 9.11 -3.08
CA ALA A 111 1.59 9.61 -2.67
C ALA A 111 1.90 10.97 -3.31
N ALA A 112 1.58 11.16 -4.60
CA ALA A 112 1.78 12.43 -5.28
C ALA A 112 0.90 13.55 -4.69
N ILE A 113 -0.36 13.25 -4.38
CA ILE A 113 -1.28 14.18 -3.71
C ILE A 113 -0.76 14.54 -2.32
N ALA A 114 -0.39 13.55 -1.50
CA ALA A 114 0.13 13.78 -0.16
C ALA A 114 1.42 14.59 -0.18
N TRP A 115 2.35 14.27 -1.09
CA TRP A 115 3.58 15.03 -1.29
C TRP A 115 3.28 16.50 -1.61
N ALA A 116 2.43 16.76 -2.61
CA ALA A 116 2.07 18.12 -3.00
C ALA A 116 1.33 18.86 -1.87
N SER A 117 0.44 18.18 -1.15
CA SER A 117 -0.30 18.76 -0.03
C SER A 117 0.65 19.21 1.09
N LEU A 118 1.65 18.39 1.44
CA LEU A 118 2.64 18.73 2.46
C LEU A 118 3.49 19.95 2.10
N LEU A 119 3.67 20.25 0.81
CA LEU A 119 4.33 21.48 0.36
C LEU A 119 3.44 22.72 0.54
N LEU A 120 2.12 22.56 0.55
CA LEU A 120 1.15 23.63 0.80
C LEU A 120 0.92 23.87 2.30
N GLY A 121 1.23 22.89 3.15
CA GLY A 121 1.07 22.94 4.60
C GLY A 121 0.60 21.60 5.17
N GLU A 122 0.16 21.60 6.43
CA GLU A 122 -0.40 20.40 7.05
C GLU A 122 -1.79 20.10 6.44
N PRO A 123 -2.01 18.91 5.85
CA PRO A 123 -3.32 18.55 5.31
C PRO A 123 -4.37 18.38 6.40
N LEU A 124 -5.65 18.55 6.03
CA LEU A 124 -6.76 18.14 6.87
C LEU A 124 -6.80 16.61 6.99
N THR A 125 -7.14 16.11 8.17
CA THR A 125 -7.34 14.69 8.42
C THR A 125 -8.81 14.30 8.26
N ILE A 126 -9.05 13.08 7.81
CA ILE A 126 -10.38 12.47 7.81
C ILE A 126 -10.54 11.71 9.13
N ALA A 127 -11.67 11.90 9.81
CA ALA A 127 -11.94 11.18 11.05
C ALA A 127 -11.96 9.66 10.77
N SER A 128 -11.35 8.86 11.67
CA SER A 128 -11.27 7.41 11.49
C SER A 128 -12.65 6.75 11.29
N SER A 129 -13.68 7.25 11.99
CA SER A 129 -15.06 6.78 11.81
C SER A 129 -15.63 7.03 10.41
N ASP A 130 -15.16 8.06 9.72
CA ASP A 130 -15.59 8.34 8.34
C ASP A 130 -14.76 7.55 7.34
N ILE A 131 -13.47 7.31 7.60
CA ILE A 131 -12.66 6.34 6.84
C ILE A 131 -13.29 4.95 6.91
N ASP A 132 -13.75 4.52 8.09
CA ASP A 132 -14.45 3.25 8.27
C ASP A 132 -15.70 3.14 7.41
N LYS A 133 -16.52 4.21 7.35
CA LYS A 133 -17.73 4.25 6.51
C LYS A 133 -17.41 4.24 5.02
N LEU A 134 -16.38 4.98 4.61
CA LEU A 134 -15.92 5.03 3.20
C LEU A 134 -15.50 3.63 2.75
N TYR A 135 -14.63 3.00 3.53
CA TYR A 135 -14.14 1.65 3.25
C TYR A 135 -15.29 0.63 3.19
N ASP A 136 -16.16 0.59 4.20
CA ASP A 136 -17.29 -0.34 4.24
C ASP A 136 -18.22 -0.19 3.02
N ARG A 137 -18.60 1.06 2.70
CA ARG A 137 -19.42 1.35 1.52
C ARG A 137 -18.76 0.88 0.23
N TYR A 138 -17.46 1.12 0.07
CA TYR A 138 -16.74 0.76 -1.15
C TYR A 138 -16.59 -0.76 -1.32
N GLN A 139 -16.32 -1.48 -0.23
CA GLN A 139 -16.15 -2.94 -0.29
C GLN A 139 -17.48 -3.70 -0.43
N ASN A 140 -18.59 -3.16 0.13
CA ASN A 140 -19.83 -3.93 0.29
C ASN A 140 -21.04 -3.42 -0.51
N VAL A 141 -21.03 -2.15 -0.94
CA VAL A 141 -22.20 -1.51 -1.58
C VAL A 141 -21.92 -1.04 -3.01
N TYR A 142 -20.70 -0.58 -3.27
CA TYR A 142 -20.34 0.00 -4.57
C TYR A 142 -19.90 -1.10 -5.56
N GLY A 143 -20.56 -1.20 -6.72
CA GLY A 143 -20.18 -2.15 -7.78
C GLY A 143 -20.82 -3.54 -7.69
N GLN A 144 -21.85 -3.72 -6.85
CA GLN A 144 -22.87 -4.77 -7.02
C GLN A 144 -24.03 -4.27 -7.89
#